data_AF-A0A0C2ZJ38-F1
#
_entry.id   AF-A0A0C2ZJ38-F1
#
_cell.length_a   1.000
_cell.length_b   1.000
_cell.length_c   1.000
_cell.angle_alpha   90.00
_cell.angle_beta   90.00
_cell.angle_gamma   90.00
#
_symmetry.space_group_name_H-M   'P 1'
#
loop_
_entity.id
_entity.type
_entity.pdbx_description
1 polymer ?
#
loop_
_entity_poly.entity_id
_entity_poly.type
_entity_poly.pdbx_seq_one_letter_code
_entity_poly.pdbx_strand_id
1 'polypeptide(L)' 'GIEKGIDIGIEKGIDIGMEQGKREGLEQKAIEIAQKLIAQNFDNTTICTLTGLSHDIVESLKIE' A
#
# COMPACT_ATOMS: atom_id res chain seq x y z
N GLY A 1 -27.57 27.72 -4.00
CA GLY A 1 -26.28 27.89 -3.29
C GLY A 1 -25.90 26.64 -2.52
N ILE A 2 -26.85 26.06 -1.76
CA ILE A 2 -26.63 24.94 -0.85
C ILE A 2 -26.48 23.60 -1.60
N GLU A 3 -27.29 23.34 -2.63
CA GLU A 3 -27.22 22.09 -3.43
C GLU A 3 -25.83 21.89 -4.05
N LYS A 4 -25.29 22.91 -4.73
CA LYS A 4 -23.92 22.87 -5.29
C LYS A 4 -22.83 22.63 -4.23
N GLY A 5 -23.03 23.09 -2.99
CA GLY A 5 -22.05 22.88 -1.92
C GLY A 5 -22.03 21.43 -1.42
N ILE A 6 -23.19 20.76 -1.42
CA ILE A 6 -23.33 19.36 -0.99
C ILE A 6 -22.75 18.42 -2.05
N ASP A 7 -23.05 18.64 -3.34
CA ASP A 7 -22.49 17.84 -4.44
C ASP A 7 -20.95 17.89 -4.45
N ILE A 8 -20.38 19.10 -4.34
CA ILE A 8 -18.91 19.29 -4.32
C ILE A 8 -18.28 18.64 -3.08
N GLY A 9 -18.97 18.67 -1.93
CA GLY A 9 -18.49 18.04 -0.69
C GLY A 9 -18.47 16.51 -0.77
N ILE A 10 -19.52 15.92 -1.34
CA ILE A 10 -19.64 14.46 -1.51
C ILE A 10 -18.61 13.96 -2.53
N GLU A 11 -18.49 14.62 -3.69
CA GLU A 11 -17.54 14.24 -4.73
C GLU A 11 -16.10 14.25 -4.20
N LYS A 12 -15.69 15.35 -3.53
CA LYS A 12 -14.34 15.44 -2.92
C LYS A 12 -14.11 14.41 -1.82
N GLY A 13 -15.10 14.13 -0.98
CA GLY A 13 -14.99 13.13 0.08
C GLY A 13 -14.80 11.72 -0.46
N ILE A 14 -15.52 11.38 -1.54
CA ILE A 14 -15.42 10.09 -2.21
C ILE A 14 -14.06 9.94 -2.90
N ASP A 15 -13.59 10.96 -3.63
CA ASP A 15 -12.29 10.94 -4.32
C ASP A 15 -11.12 10.77 -3.33
N ILE A 16 -11.10 11.56 -2.25
CA ILE A 16 -10.06 11.46 -1.21
C ILE A 16 -10.10 10.08 -0.54
N GLY A 17 -11.28 9.58 -0.20
CA GLY A 17 -11.43 8.26 0.43
C GLY A 17 -10.99 7.11 -0.48
N MET A 18 -11.32 7.18 -1.78
CA MET A 18 -10.87 6.18 -2.75
C MET A 18 -9.36 6.24 -2.98
N GLU A 19 -8.77 7.42 -3.11
CA GLU A 19 -7.32 7.54 -3.31
C GLU A 19 -6.55 7.03 -2.09
N GLN A 20 -6.98 7.40 -0.88
CA GLN A 20 -6.34 6.95 0.34
C GLN A 20 -6.49 5.43 0.51
N GLY A 21 -7.70 4.88 0.35
CA GLY A 21 -7.94 3.44 0.47
C GLY A 21 -7.17 2.62 -0.58
N LYS A 22 -7.04 3.15 -1.81
CA LYS A 22 -6.22 2.51 -2.86
C LYS A 22 -4.73 2.52 -2.48
N ARG A 23 -4.22 3.63 -1.94
CA ARG A 23 -2.82 3.76 -1.53
C ARG A 23 -2.49 2.81 -0.37
N GLU A 24 -3.30 2.83 0.69
CA GLU A 24 -3.16 1.94 1.84
C GLU A 24 -3.23 0.46 1.40
N GLY A 25 -4.18 0.12 0.53
CA GLY A 25 -4.30 -1.25 0.01
C GLY A 25 -3.11 -1.69 -0.84
N LEU A 26 -2.49 -0.80 -1.62
CA LEU A 26 -1.29 -1.11 -2.41
C LEU A 26 -0.07 -1.32 -1.51
N GLU A 27 0.14 -0.45 -0.51
CA GLU A 27 1.25 -0.58 0.44
C GLU A 27 1.12 -1.86 1.27
N GLN A 28 -0.08 -2.13 1.80
CA GLN A 28 -0.33 -3.31 2.61
C GLN A 28 -0.16 -4.59 1.81
N LYS A 29 -0.60 -4.61 0.55
CA LYS A 29 -0.39 -5.76 -0.34
C LYS A 29 1.09 -5.99 -0.64
N ALA A 30 1.89 -4.94 -0.85
CA ALA A 30 3.32 -5.09 -1.08
C ALA A 30 4.04 -5.70 0.14
N ILE A 31 3.69 -5.25 1.35
CA ILE A 31 4.20 -5.79 2.61
C ILE A 31 3.79 -7.25 2.79
N GLU A 32 2.52 -7.59 2.57
CA GLU A 32 2.01 -8.95 2.74
C GLU A 32 2.68 -9.95 1.77
N ILE A 33 2.94 -9.52 0.53
CA ILE A 33 3.71 -10.32 -0.43
C ILE A 33 5.14 -10.50 0.06
N ALA A 34 5.81 -9.44 0.54
CA ALA A 34 7.16 -9.53 1.06
C ALA A 34 7.25 -10.52 2.23
N GLN A 35 6.32 -10.46 3.19
CA GLN A 35 6.25 -11.39 4.33
C GLN A 35 6.08 -12.85 3.87
N LYS A 36 5.21 -13.11 2.88
CA LYS A 36 5.02 -14.47 2.32
C LYS A 36 6.27 -14.99 1.62
N LEU A 37 7.03 -14.12 0.95
CA LEU A 37 8.29 -14.49 0.30
C LEU A 37 9.40 -14.74 1.33
N ILE A 38 9.47 -13.92 2.40
CA ILE A 38 10.37 -14.13 3.53
C ILE A 38 10.11 -15.49 4.20
N ALA A 39 8.84 -15.82 4.46
CA ALA A 39 8.44 -17.10 5.05
C ALA A 39 8.82 -18.30 4.16
N GLN A 40 8.86 -18.10 2.84
CA GLN A 40 9.32 -19.10 1.86
C GLN A 40 10.84 -19.14 1.69
N ASN A 41 11.61 -18.39 2.50
CA ASN A 41 13.08 -18.31 2.44
C ASN A 41 13.63 -17.76 1.11
N PHE A 42 12.89 -16.88 0.44
CA PHE A 42 13.44 -16.12 -0.70
C PHE A 42 14.51 -15.13 -0.24
N ASP A 43 15.45 -14.84 -1.14
CA ASP A 43 16.47 -13.83 -0.92
C ASP A 43 15.89 -12.41 -1.02
N ASN A 44 16.52 -11.47 -0.32
CA ASN A 44 16.06 -10.08 -0.27
C ASN A 44 16.00 -9.44 -1.67
N THR A 45 16.91 -9.79 -2.57
CA THR A 45 16.97 -9.25 -3.94
C THR A 45 15.73 -9.63 -4.74
N THR A 46 15.34 -10.91 -4.69
CA THR A 46 14.12 -11.42 -5.32
C THR A 46 12.88 -10.76 -4.70
N ILE A 47 12.85 -10.62 -3.37
CA ILE A 47 11.74 -9.94 -2.69
C ILE A 47 11.61 -8.50 -3.16
N CYS A 48 12.71 -7.73 -3.17
CA CYS A 48 12.72 -6.34 -3.64
C CYS A 48 12.25 -6.23 -5.11
N THR A 49 12.69 -7.16 -5.96
CA THR A 49 12.31 -7.19 -7.38
C THR A 49 10.83 -7.48 -7.59
N LEU A 50 10.25 -8.39 -6.79
CA LEU A 50 8.85 -8.80 -6.92
C LEU A 50 7.87 -7.82 -6.27
N THR A 51 8.24 -7.22 -5.14
CA THR A 51 7.36 -6.31 -4.39
C THR A 51 7.60 -4.85 -4.72
N GLY A 52 8.73 -4.51 -5.34
CA GLY A 52 9.16 -3.12 -5.57
C GLY A 52 9.58 -2.40 -4.30
N LEU A 53 9.71 -3.12 -3.18
CA LEU A 53 10.17 -2.55 -1.91
C LEU A 53 11.69 -2.42 -1.89
N SER A 54 12.18 -1.42 -1.15
CA SER A 54 13.60 -1.23 -0.90
C SER A 54 14.16 -2.32 0.02
N HIS A 55 15.46 -2.60 -0.12
CA HIS A 55 16.15 -3.58 0.71
C HIS A 55 15.99 -3.30 2.22
N ASP A 56 16.07 -2.03 2.65
CA ASP A 56 15.85 -1.63 4.04
C ASP A 56 14.49 -2.07 4.60
N ILE A 57 13.40 -1.91 3.84
CA ILE A 57 12.08 -2.32 4.35
C ILE A 57 11.95 -3.84 4.35
N VAL A 58 12.48 -4.53 3.33
CA VAL A 58 12.50 -6.00 3.31
C VAL A 58 13.30 -6.56 4.50
N GLU A 59 14.41 -5.92 4.85
CA GLU A 59 15.22 -6.30 6.01
C GLU A 59 14.49 -6.01 7.33
N SER A 60 13.81 -4.86 7.43
CA SER A 60 12.98 -4.52 8.60
C SER A 60 11.86 -5.54 8.80
N LEU A 61 11.24 -6.04 7.72
CA LEU A 61 10.19 -7.07 7.77
C LEU A 61 10.69 -8.45 8.19
N LYS A 62 12.01 -8.71 8.16
CA LYS A 62 12.60 -9.97 8.65
C LYS A 62 12.89 -9.96 10.15
N ILE A 63 12.94 -8.77 10.75
CA ILE A 63 13.36 -8.56 12.15
C ILE A 63 12.15 -8.59 13.11
N GLU A 64 10.92 -8.53 12.57
CA GLU A 64 9.67 -8.71 13.32
C GLU A 64 9.30 -10.19 13.49
#